data_AF-A0A7G5GVZ7-F1
#
_entry.id   AF-A0A7G5GVZ7-F1
#
_cell.length_a   1.000
_cell.length_b   1.000
_cell.length_c   1.000
_cell.angle_alpha   90.00
_cell.angle_beta   90.00
_cell.angle_gamma   90.00
#
_symmetry.space_group_name_H-M   'P 1'
#
loop_
_entity.id
_entity.type
_entity.pdbx_description
1 polymer ?
#
loop_
_entity_poly.entity_id
_entity_poly.type
_entity_poly.pdbx_seq_one_letter_code
_entity_poly.pdbx_strand_id
1 'polypeptide(L)'
;MLTPAQQATLDYHLREANLLTNEELILELTDHYSTDLTERIAQGMTFETALTAIQTAFGGRKGLQKMERAYNRVTFRHYDESWKQALIIQFQKPLLWRQTIPSYAVLLVFSFFSIMTNSSASSKWDAFSNGTLGGVIVGFVINQLAILWPYLKSIVRNGIHNIPAEGLYMMKRQGLLTATLYTSGLLGYLWLLPLLPSSMQAVLVSIYLASVCLYMLTSHKMHELLYEYAPGR
;
A
#
# COMPACT_ATOMS: atom_id res chain seq x y z
N MET A 1 29.09 -19.12 18.51
CA MET A 1 27.92 -19.32 17.64
C MET A 1 26.80 -19.89 18.49
N LEU A 2 25.58 -19.40 18.29
CA LEU A 2 24.39 -19.89 18.99
C LEU A 2 23.98 -21.27 18.47
N THR A 3 23.41 -22.09 19.34
CA THR A 3 22.80 -23.37 18.92
C THR A 3 21.49 -23.13 18.16
N PRO A 4 21.02 -24.10 17.35
CA PRO A 4 19.73 -23.96 16.66
C PRO A 4 18.55 -23.69 17.60
N ALA A 5 18.56 -24.29 18.80
CA ALA A 5 17.54 -24.04 19.82
C ALA A 5 17.59 -22.61 20.37
N GLN A 6 18.79 -22.05 20.56
CA GLN A 6 18.99 -20.66 20.97
C GLN A 6 18.56 -19.68 19.89
N GLN A 7 18.82 -19.98 18.61
CA GLN A 7 18.35 -19.18 17.48
C GLN A 7 16.82 -19.17 17.39
N ALA A 8 16.16 -20.32 17.52
CA ALA A 8 14.70 -20.41 17.54
C ALA A 8 14.10 -19.63 18.72
N THR A 9 14.77 -19.67 19.88
CA THR A 9 14.34 -18.90 21.06
C THR A 9 14.51 -17.39 20.85
N LEU A 10 15.58 -16.96 20.19
CA LEU A 10 15.80 -15.56 19.83
C LEU A 10 14.74 -15.07 18.83
N ASP A 11 14.46 -15.85 17.79
CA ASP A 11 13.43 -15.52 16.80
C ASP A 11 12.05 -15.38 17.44
N TYR A 12 11.68 -16.34 18.30
CA TYR A 12 10.47 -16.26 19.12
C TYR A 12 10.46 -15.02 20.02
N HIS A 13 11.58 -14.70 20.67
CA HIS A 13 11.70 -13.52 21.52
C HIS A 13 11.47 -12.21 20.74
N LEU A 14 12.04 -12.09 19.54
CA LEU A 14 11.87 -10.89 18.71
C LEU A 14 10.44 -10.78 18.15
N ARG A 15 9.89 -11.87 17.60
CA ARG A 15 8.58 -11.88 16.94
C ARG A 15 7.41 -11.90 17.92
N GLU A 16 7.40 -12.84 18.86
CA GLU A 16 6.23 -13.10 19.71
C GLU A 16 6.28 -12.33 21.03
N ALA A 17 7.44 -12.27 21.69
CA ALA A 17 7.54 -11.57 22.97
C ALA A 17 7.58 -10.04 22.81
N ASN A 18 8.28 -9.55 21.79
CA ASN A 18 8.41 -8.11 21.53
C ASN A 18 7.38 -7.57 20.51
N LEU A 19 6.71 -8.45 19.77
CA LEU A 19 5.72 -8.12 18.73
C LEU A 19 6.33 -7.30 17.60
N LEU A 20 7.51 -7.70 17.13
CA LEU A 20 8.13 -7.12 15.94
C LEU A 20 7.61 -7.83 14.69
N THR A 21 7.33 -7.03 13.67
CA THR A 21 6.69 -7.41 12.40
C THR A 21 7.58 -7.19 11.19
N ASN A 22 8.50 -6.22 11.27
CA ASN A 22 9.37 -5.87 10.16
C ASN A 22 10.50 -6.91 10.04
N GLU A 23 10.48 -7.70 8.97
CA GLU A 23 11.44 -8.78 8.74
C GLU A 23 12.89 -8.30 8.59
N GLU A 24 13.10 -7.19 7.87
CA GLU A 24 14.44 -6.65 7.64
C GLU A 24 15.07 -6.22 8.97
N LEU A 25 14.29 -5.55 9.83
CA LEU A 25 14.73 -5.21 11.18
C LEU A 25 14.92 -6.45 12.05
N ILE A 26 14.06 -7.47 11.94
CA ILE A 26 14.22 -8.71 12.71
C ILE A 26 15.52 -9.41 12.31
N LEU A 27 15.85 -9.48 11.02
CA LEU A 27 17.11 -10.05 10.54
C LEU A 27 18.32 -9.27 11.05
N GLU A 28 18.28 -7.93 10.96
CA GLU A 28 19.34 -7.05 11.47
C GLU A 28 19.52 -7.20 12.99
N LEU A 29 18.42 -7.19 13.75
CA LEU A 29 18.45 -7.42 15.19
C LEU A 29 18.94 -8.82 15.54
N THR A 30 18.58 -9.84 14.75
CA THR A 30 19.02 -11.22 14.98
C THR A 30 20.54 -11.32 14.86
N ASP A 31 21.16 -10.63 13.90
CA ASP A 31 22.61 -10.60 13.73
C ASP A 31 23.31 -9.91 14.92
N HIS A 32 22.82 -8.72 15.30
CA HIS A 32 23.33 -7.98 16.45
C HIS A 32 23.18 -8.76 17.76
N TYR A 33 21.99 -9.33 18.02
CA TYR A 33 21.74 -10.16 19.19
C TYR A 33 22.62 -11.41 19.19
N SER A 34 22.82 -12.06 18.04
CA SER A 34 23.63 -13.28 17.96
C SER A 34 25.09 -13.03 18.32
N THR A 35 25.62 -11.88 17.89
CA THR A 35 26.97 -11.42 18.22
C THR A 35 27.10 -11.15 19.72
N ASP A 36 26.22 -10.32 20.28
CA ASP A 36 26.24 -9.92 21.69
C ASP A 36 25.98 -11.10 22.64
N LEU A 37 25.06 -12.00 22.27
CA LEU A 37 24.76 -13.21 23.04
C LEU A 37 25.98 -14.13 23.08
N THR A 38 26.66 -14.33 21.95
CA THR A 38 27.85 -15.18 21.89
C THR A 38 28.95 -14.62 22.80
N GLU A 39 29.14 -13.30 22.82
CA GLU A 39 30.13 -12.65 23.70
C GLU A 39 29.78 -12.82 25.18
N ARG A 40 28.54 -12.53 25.58
CA ARG A 40 28.12 -12.63 26.99
C ARG A 40 28.11 -14.07 27.50
N ILE A 41 27.76 -15.03 26.66
CA ILE A 41 27.84 -16.46 27.00
C ILE A 41 29.30 -16.87 27.18
N ALA A 42 30.22 -16.37 26.35
CA ALA A 42 31.65 -16.62 26.52
C ALA A 42 32.21 -16.01 27.83
N GLN A 43 31.60 -14.94 28.33
CA GLN A 43 31.88 -14.34 29.65
C GLN A 43 31.25 -15.11 30.82
N GLY A 44 30.54 -16.23 30.56
CA GLY A 44 29.93 -17.07 31.59
C GLY A 44 28.50 -16.70 31.97
N MET A 45 27.84 -15.76 31.27
CA MET A 45 26.42 -15.50 31.48
C MET A 45 25.54 -16.63 30.93
N THR A 46 24.44 -16.93 31.59
CA THR A 46 23.41 -17.80 31.01
C THR A 46 22.72 -17.11 29.84
N PHE A 47 22.24 -17.90 28.86
CA PHE A 47 21.56 -17.38 27.66
C PHE A 47 20.40 -16.45 28.01
N GLU A 48 19.55 -16.81 28.97
CA GLU A 48 18.37 -16.05 29.39
C GLU A 48 18.74 -14.70 30.03
N THR A 49 19.78 -14.69 30.87
CA THR A 49 20.29 -13.48 31.52
C THR A 49 20.92 -12.55 30.48
N ALA A 50 21.71 -13.12 29.55
CA ALA A 50 22.30 -12.37 28.46
C ALA A 50 21.22 -11.76 27.55
N LEU A 51 20.19 -12.53 27.18
CA LEU A 51 19.07 -12.09 26.34
C LEU A 51 18.31 -10.92 26.98
N THR A 52 17.98 -11.03 28.26
CA THR A 52 17.29 -9.97 29.01
C THR A 52 18.13 -8.71 29.14
N ALA A 53 19.44 -8.88 29.38
CA ALA A 53 20.36 -7.75 29.49
C ALA A 53 20.56 -7.03 28.16
N ILE A 54 20.65 -7.76 27.04
CA ILE A 54 20.71 -7.20 25.68
C ILE A 54 19.40 -6.47 25.38
N GLN A 55 18.24 -7.08 25.63
CA GLN A 55 16.94 -6.42 25.44
C GLN A 55 16.84 -5.12 26.22
N THR A 56 17.35 -5.10 27.46
CA THR A 56 17.38 -3.88 28.28
C THR A 56 18.30 -2.81 27.68
N ALA A 57 19.46 -3.20 27.12
CA ALA A 57 20.37 -2.31 26.43
C ALA A 57 19.73 -1.66 25.18
N PHE A 58 18.86 -2.38 24.47
CA PHE A 58 18.03 -1.83 23.38
C PHE A 58 16.84 -0.98 23.87
N GLY A 59 16.74 -0.66 25.17
CA GLY A 59 15.64 0.13 25.74
C GLY A 59 14.40 -0.70 26.05
N GLY A 60 14.56 -2.02 26.20
CA GLY A 60 13.49 -2.97 26.43
C GLY A 60 12.54 -3.10 25.23
N ARG A 61 11.38 -3.70 25.47
CA ARG A 61 10.33 -3.84 24.45
C ARG A 61 9.92 -2.52 23.79
N LYS A 62 9.83 -1.43 24.58
CA LYS A 62 9.46 -0.10 24.05
C LYS A 62 10.53 0.46 23.12
N GLY A 63 11.81 0.20 23.42
CA GLY A 63 12.93 0.62 22.58
C GLY A 63 12.94 -0.12 21.23
N LEU A 64 12.77 -1.44 21.25
CA LEU A 64 12.65 -2.25 20.03
C LEU A 64 11.48 -1.82 19.14
N GLN A 65 10.29 -1.59 19.73
CA GLN A 65 9.14 -1.07 18.98
C GLN A 65 9.36 0.35 18.45
N LYS A 66 10.16 1.18 19.14
CA LYS A 66 10.53 2.51 18.65
C LYS A 66 11.47 2.39 17.44
N MET A 67 12.42 1.46 17.48
CA MET A 67 13.30 1.16 16.34
C MET A 67 12.49 0.68 15.14
N GLU A 68 11.53 -0.23 15.35
CA GLU A 68 10.63 -0.69 14.29
C GLU A 68 9.82 0.44 13.66
N ARG A 69 9.27 1.36 14.45
CA ARG A 69 8.55 2.53 13.90
C ARG A 69 9.49 3.44 13.09
N ALA A 70 10.74 3.58 13.52
CA ALA A 70 11.73 4.36 12.79
C ALA A 70 12.08 3.69 11.46
N TYR A 71 12.29 2.37 11.49
CA TYR A 71 12.56 1.55 10.32
C TYR A 71 11.41 1.61 9.33
N ASN A 72 10.18 1.29 9.78
CA ASN A 72 8.97 1.37 8.97
C ASN A 72 8.77 2.76 8.35
N ARG A 73 9.15 3.85 9.04
CA ARG A 73 9.07 5.20 8.47
C ARG A 73 10.03 5.37 7.28
N VAL A 74 11.24 4.83 7.38
CA VAL A 74 12.23 4.86 6.29
C VAL A 74 11.76 3.98 5.14
N THR A 75 11.30 2.76 5.42
CA THR A 75 10.75 1.83 4.43
C THR A 75 9.56 2.45 3.69
N PHE A 76 8.61 3.06 4.40
CA PHE A 76 7.46 3.72 3.79
C PHE A 76 7.84 4.92 2.94
N ARG A 77 8.86 5.68 3.37
CA ARG A 77 9.39 6.79 2.56
C ARG A 77 10.02 6.25 1.26
N HIS A 78 10.73 5.14 1.33
CA HIS A 78 11.29 4.51 0.14
C HIS A 78 10.19 4.07 -0.84
N TYR A 79 9.11 3.48 -0.34
CA TYR A 79 7.94 3.15 -1.18
C TYR A 79 7.28 4.39 -1.78
N ASP A 80 7.09 5.46 -0.99
CA ASP A 80 6.53 6.73 -1.46
C ASP A 80 7.42 7.34 -2.58
N GLU A 81 8.76 7.29 -2.42
CA GLU A 81 9.73 7.77 -3.41
C GLU A 81 9.70 6.94 -4.70
N SER A 82 9.66 5.62 -4.59
CA SER A 82 9.54 4.70 -5.73
C SER A 82 8.21 4.87 -6.48
N TRP A 83 7.10 5.08 -5.76
CA TRP A 83 5.81 5.39 -6.36
C TRP A 83 5.85 6.74 -7.11
N LYS A 84 6.45 7.77 -6.50
CA LYS A 84 6.66 9.06 -7.15
C LYS A 84 7.50 8.94 -8.42
N GLN A 85 8.57 8.14 -8.40
CA GLN A 85 9.38 7.87 -9.59
C GLN A 85 8.57 7.16 -10.68
N ALA A 86 7.77 6.15 -10.32
CA ALA A 86 6.88 5.47 -11.25
C ALA A 86 5.90 6.45 -11.92
N LEU A 87 5.34 7.39 -11.15
CA LEU A 87 4.48 8.46 -11.69
C LEU A 87 5.25 9.38 -12.64
N ILE A 88 6.42 9.86 -12.24
CA ILE A 88 7.24 10.77 -13.06
C ILE A 88 7.60 10.11 -14.40
N ILE A 89 7.95 8.81 -14.39
CA ILE A 89 8.32 8.06 -15.60
C ILE A 89 7.18 8.05 -16.62
N GLN A 90 5.91 8.00 -16.19
CA GLN A 90 4.75 8.06 -17.11
C GLN A 90 4.65 9.38 -17.89
N PHE A 91 5.27 10.45 -17.38
CA PHE A 91 5.32 11.76 -18.01
C PHE A 91 6.66 12.06 -18.69
N GLN A 92 7.62 11.13 -18.64
CA GLN A 92 8.90 11.26 -19.35
C GLN A 92 8.81 10.71 -20.78
N LYS A 93 9.66 11.24 -21.67
CA LYS A 93 9.82 10.71 -23.03
C LYS A 93 10.54 9.34 -22.95
N PRO A 94 10.12 8.33 -23.74
CA PRO A 94 9.12 8.37 -24.82
C PRO A 94 7.69 7.99 -24.40
N LEU A 95 7.46 7.57 -23.15
CA LEU A 95 6.17 7.02 -22.69
C LEU A 95 5.02 8.03 -22.78
N LEU A 96 5.29 9.30 -22.44
CA LEU A 96 4.30 10.37 -22.52
C LEU A 96 3.60 10.43 -23.89
N TRP A 97 4.37 10.40 -24.96
CA TRP A 97 3.86 10.56 -26.33
C TRP A 97 3.33 9.27 -26.93
N ARG A 98 3.88 8.13 -26.54
CA ARG A 98 3.47 6.83 -27.09
C ARG A 98 2.24 6.24 -26.39
N GLN A 99 2.05 6.54 -25.10
CA GLN A 99 1.04 5.89 -24.27
C GLN A 99 0.10 6.89 -23.61
N THR A 100 0.63 7.83 -22.83
CA THR A 100 -0.20 8.70 -21.96
C THR A 100 -1.08 9.64 -22.77
N ILE A 101 -0.50 10.41 -23.71
CA ILE A 101 -1.25 11.38 -24.53
C ILE A 101 -2.30 10.69 -25.42
N PRO A 102 -1.97 9.63 -26.18
CA PRO A 102 -2.98 8.91 -26.98
C PRO A 102 -4.11 8.36 -26.12
N SER A 103 -3.81 7.77 -24.96
CA SER A 103 -4.84 7.23 -24.06
C SER A 103 -5.76 8.33 -23.54
N TYR A 104 -5.20 9.47 -23.15
CA TYR A 104 -6.00 10.60 -22.65
C TYR A 104 -6.83 11.25 -23.76
N ALA A 105 -6.31 11.32 -24.99
CA ALA A 105 -7.05 11.79 -26.15
C ALA A 105 -8.26 10.88 -26.45
N VAL A 106 -8.07 9.56 -26.42
CA VAL A 106 -9.17 8.59 -26.60
C VAL A 106 -10.21 8.73 -25.49
N LEU A 107 -9.80 8.85 -24.23
CA LEU A 107 -10.72 9.07 -23.11
C LEU A 107 -11.52 10.37 -23.24
N LEU A 108 -10.89 11.44 -23.73
CA LEU A 108 -11.55 12.72 -23.97
C LEU A 108 -12.58 12.61 -25.10
N VAL A 109 -12.21 12.05 -26.25
CA VAL A 109 -13.14 11.85 -27.38
C VAL A 109 -14.31 10.96 -26.97
N PHE A 110 -14.03 9.88 -26.25
CA PHE A 110 -15.06 8.97 -25.73
C PHE A 110 -16.01 9.68 -24.76
N SER A 111 -15.49 10.51 -23.85
CA SER A 111 -16.30 11.28 -22.91
C SER A 111 -17.21 12.29 -23.62
N PHE A 112 -16.70 12.98 -24.65
CA PHE A 112 -17.51 13.86 -25.48
C PHE A 112 -18.61 13.10 -26.22
N PHE A 113 -18.27 11.97 -26.84
CA PHE A 113 -19.24 11.15 -27.56
C PHE A 113 -20.36 10.67 -26.64
N SER A 114 -20.00 10.15 -25.46
CA SER A 114 -20.97 9.65 -24.45
C SER A 114 -21.95 10.73 -23.98
N ILE A 115 -21.51 11.98 -23.85
CA ILE A 115 -22.38 13.08 -23.41
C ILE A 115 -23.28 13.56 -24.57
N MET A 116 -22.75 13.63 -25.80
CA MET A 116 -23.55 14.03 -26.96
C MET A 116 -24.67 13.02 -27.25
N THR A 117 -24.39 11.71 -27.14
CA THR A 117 -25.39 10.66 -27.36
C THR A 117 -26.48 10.61 -26.27
N ASN A 118 -26.20 11.15 -25.08
CA ASN A 118 -27.15 11.14 -23.96
C ASN A 118 -28.37 12.05 -24.22
N SER A 119 -28.21 13.10 -25.05
CA SER A 119 -29.29 14.01 -25.40
C SER A 119 -30.42 13.42 -26.27
N SER A 120 -30.22 12.25 -26.90
CA SER A 120 -31.16 11.69 -27.88
C SER A 120 -31.89 10.41 -27.45
N ALA A 121 -31.48 9.74 -26.37
CA ALA A 121 -32.07 8.47 -25.93
C ALA A 121 -32.04 8.30 -24.39
N SER A 122 -32.75 9.17 -23.67
CA SER A 122 -32.62 9.34 -22.21
C SER A 122 -32.79 8.03 -21.41
N SER A 123 -33.86 7.24 -21.63
CA SER A 123 -34.15 6.12 -20.71
C SER A 123 -33.13 4.98 -20.71
N LYS A 124 -32.55 4.64 -21.87
CA LYS A 124 -31.54 3.57 -21.97
C LYS A 124 -30.18 4.04 -21.46
N TRP A 125 -29.83 5.30 -21.71
CA TRP A 125 -28.58 5.90 -21.22
C TRP A 125 -28.61 6.14 -19.72
N ASP A 126 -29.75 6.51 -19.15
CA ASP A 126 -29.93 6.63 -17.70
C ASP A 126 -29.74 5.26 -17.03
N ALA A 127 -30.32 4.19 -17.59
CA ALA A 127 -30.12 2.84 -17.08
C ALA A 127 -28.64 2.39 -17.17
N PHE A 128 -27.97 2.67 -18.29
CA PHE A 128 -26.56 2.33 -18.49
C PHE A 128 -25.63 3.11 -17.55
N SER A 129 -25.83 4.41 -17.39
CA SER A 129 -25.02 5.27 -16.53
C SER A 129 -25.22 4.93 -15.05
N ASN A 130 -26.46 4.70 -14.62
CA ASN A 130 -26.78 4.23 -13.27
C ASN A 130 -26.19 2.84 -13.00
N GLY A 131 -26.27 1.93 -13.98
CA GLY A 131 -25.64 0.60 -13.90
C GLY A 131 -24.11 0.69 -13.79
N THR A 132 -23.49 1.58 -14.56
CA THR A 132 -22.04 1.83 -14.52
C THR A 132 -21.62 2.39 -13.17
N LEU A 133 -22.33 3.40 -12.66
CA LEU A 133 -22.07 3.98 -11.34
C LEU A 133 -22.27 2.97 -10.22
N GLY A 134 -23.33 2.16 -10.29
CA GLY A 134 -23.55 1.03 -9.37
C GLY A 134 -22.38 0.04 -9.41
N GLY A 135 -21.92 -0.33 -10.60
CA GLY A 135 -20.75 -1.19 -10.79
C GLY A 135 -19.47 -0.59 -10.21
N VAL A 136 -19.24 0.72 -10.37
CA VAL A 136 -18.08 1.42 -9.80
C VAL A 136 -18.14 1.42 -8.27
N ILE A 137 -19.31 1.64 -7.66
CA ILE A 137 -19.49 1.60 -6.21
C ILE A 137 -19.26 0.18 -5.68
N VAL A 138 -19.86 -0.83 -6.32
CA VAL A 138 -19.66 -2.23 -5.93
C VAL A 138 -18.19 -2.63 -6.07
N GLY A 139 -17.56 -2.28 -7.19
CA GLY A 139 -16.13 -2.50 -7.44
C GLY A 139 -15.24 -1.81 -6.40
N PHE A 140 -15.59 -0.60 -5.98
CA PHE A 140 -14.89 0.11 -4.90
C PHE A 140 -14.97 -0.67 -3.58
N VAL A 141 -16.16 -1.10 -3.17
CA VAL A 141 -16.35 -1.87 -1.93
C VAL A 141 -15.57 -3.18 -1.98
N ILE A 142 -15.66 -3.91 -3.09
CA ILE A 142 -14.91 -5.16 -3.30
C ILE A 142 -13.40 -4.90 -3.23
N ASN A 143 -12.90 -3.83 -3.87
CA ASN A 143 -11.49 -3.50 -3.86
C ASN A 143 -10.99 -3.14 -2.46
N GLN A 144 -11.75 -2.35 -1.68
CA GLN A 144 -11.40 -2.06 -0.30
C GLN A 144 -11.38 -3.33 0.57
N LEU A 145 -12.35 -4.23 0.39
CA LEU A 145 -12.34 -5.53 1.06
C LEU A 145 -11.15 -6.39 0.64
N ALA A 146 -10.76 -6.37 -0.64
CA ALA A 146 -9.60 -7.10 -1.15
C ALA A 146 -8.29 -6.56 -0.56
N ILE A 147 -8.14 -5.23 -0.44
CA ILE A 147 -6.99 -4.60 0.23
C ILE A 147 -6.97 -4.95 1.73
N LEU A 148 -8.14 -4.98 2.38
CA LEU A 148 -8.28 -5.33 3.79
C LEU A 148 -8.15 -6.84 4.06
N TRP A 149 -8.30 -7.71 3.05
CA TRP A 149 -8.35 -9.15 3.26
C TRP A 149 -7.02 -9.75 3.77
N PRO A 150 -5.84 -9.46 3.18
CA PRO A 150 -4.57 -9.87 3.74
C PRO A 150 -4.36 -9.38 5.18
N TYR A 151 -4.84 -8.17 5.48
CA TYR A 151 -4.79 -7.57 6.80
C TYR A 151 -5.64 -8.35 7.81
N LEU A 152 -6.90 -8.64 7.47
CA LEU A 152 -7.80 -9.46 8.29
C LEU A 152 -7.22 -10.85 8.53
N LYS A 153 -6.67 -11.49 7.48
CA LYS A 153 -6.00 -12.79 7.60
C LYS A 153 -4.79 -12.73 8.54
N SER A 154 -4.00 -11.66 8.50
CA SER A 154 -2.87 -11.44 9.40
C SER A 154 -3.32 -11.28 10.86
N ILE A 155 -4.41 -10.54 11.11
CA ILE A 155 -4.97 -10.39 12.47
C ILE A 155 -5.45 -11.73 13.01
N VAL A 156 -6.15 -12.52 12.19
CA VAL A 156 -6.66 -13.84 12.61
C VAL A 156 -5.51 -14.78 12.94
N ARG A 157 -4.41 -14.73 12.19
CA ARG A 157 -3.27 -15.64 12.37
C ARG A 157 -2.31 -15.21 13.47
N ASN A 158 -1.98 -13.92 13.55
CA ASN A 158 -0.88 -13.41 14.38
C ASN A 158 -1.35 -12.40 15.45
N GLY A 159 -2.66 -12.16 15.56
CA GLY A 159 -3.23 -11.16 16.45
C GLY A 159 -3.12 -9.72 15.93
N ILE A 160 -3.74 -8.78 16.66
CA ILE A 160 -3.84 -7.36 16.27
C ILE A 160 -2.46 -6.65 16.28
N HIS A 161 -1.48 -7.24 16.96
CA HIS A 161 -0.18 -6.59 17.20
C HIS A 161 0.91 -6.96 16.19
N ASN A 162 0.72 -8.01 15.40
CA ASN A 162 1.76 -8.53 14.51
C ASN A 162 1.33 -8.38 13.03
N ILE A 163 1.11 -7.12 12.64
CA ILE A 163 0.69 -6.75 11.27
C ILE A 163 1.94 -6.39 10.45
N PRO A 164 2.18 -7.05 9.31
CA PRO A 164 3.32 -6.77 8.44
C PRO A 164 3.32 -5.33 7.94
N ALA A 165 4.52 -4.76 7.77
CA ALA A 165 4.72 -3.37 7.37
C ALA A 165 4.05 -3.04 6.03
N GLU A 166 4.05 -3.98 5.09
CA GLU A 166 3.42 -3.88 3.77
C GLU A 166 1.90 -3.76 3.91
N GLY A 167 1.29 -4.54 4.80
CA GLY A 167 -0.14 -4.46 5.10
C GLY A 167 -0.53 -3.11 5.72
N LEU A 168 0.31 -2.59 6.64
CA LEU A 168 0.13 -1.27 7.22
C LEU A 168 0.26 -0.16 6.17
N TYR A 169 1.22 -0.28 5.26
CA TYR A 169 1.44 0.67 4.18
C TYR A 169 0.23 0.70 3.22
N MET A 170 -0.21 -0.48 2.78
CA MET A 170 -1.40 -0.67 1.94
C MET A 170 -2.64 -0.01 2.55
N MET A 171 -2.91 -0.26 3.82
CA MET A 171 -4.07 0.30 4.50
C MET A 171 -3.98 1.83 4.63
N LYS A 172 -2.83 2.35 5.08
CA LYS A 172 -2.69 3.79 5.37
C LYS A 172 -2.56 4.67 4.14
N ARG A 173 -1.85 4.20 3.11
CA ARG A 173 -1.57 4.99 1.90
C ARG A 173 -2.53 4.62 0.77
N GLN A 174 -2.51 3.37 0.34
CA GLN A 174 -3.28 2.94 -0.83
C GLN A 174 -4.79 2.96 -0.57
N GLY A 175 -5.22 2.47 0.60
CA GLY A 175 -6.62 2.52 1.01
C GLY A 175 -7.16 3.95 1.03
N LEU A 176 -6.43 4.88 1.66
CA LEU A 176 -6.80 6.29 1.77
C LEU A 176 -6.80 7.01 0.41
N LEU A 177 -5.79 6.76 -0.44
CA LEU A 177 -5.72 7.37 -1.76
C LEU A 177 -6.82 6.85 -2.69
N THR A 178 -7.09 5.54 -2.66
CA THR A 178 -8.24 4.95 -3.37
C THR A 178 -9.55 5.55 -2.87
N ALA A 179 -9.75 5.62 -1.55
CA ALA A 179 -10.96 6.19 -0.97
C ALA A 179 -11.16 7.66 -1.41
N THR A 180 -10.09 8.45 -1.39
CA THR A 180 -10.12 9.85 -1.84
C THR A 180 -10.45 9.95 -3.33
N LEU A 181 -9.85 9.11 -4.17
CA LEU A 181 -10.10 9.11 -5.61
C LEU A 181 -11.57 8.78 -5.91
N TYR A 182 -12.11 7.70 -5.36
CA TYR A 182 -13.51 7.30 -5.60
C TYR A 182 -14.51 8.27 -4.98
N THR A 183 -14.26 8.80 -3.78
CA THR A 183 -15.13 9.81 -3.16
C THR A 183 -15.13 11.11 -3.97
N SER A 184 -13.98 11.54 -4.48
CA SER A 184 -13.91 12.70 -5.38
C SER A 184 -14.67 12.48 -6.69
N GLY A 185 -14.62 11.26 -7.25
CA GLY A 185 -15.40 10.89 -8.43
C GLY A 185 -16.90 10.90 -8.17
N LEU A 186 -17.34 10.34 -7.03
CA LEU A 186 -18.74 10.31 -6.63
C LEU A 186 -19.29 11.72 -6.37
N LEU A 187 -18.55 12.53 -5.61
CA LEU A 187 -18.93 13.93 -5.35
C LEU A 187 -18.93 14.76 -6.62
N GLY A 188 -17.92 14.58 -7.48
CA GLY A 188 -17.85 15.20 -8.79
C GLY A 188 -19.07 14.86 -9.65
N TYR A 189 -19.44 13.59 -9.71
CA TYR A 189 -20.59 13.12 -10.49
C TYR A 189 -21.92 13.64 -9.96
N LEU A 190 -22.18 13.49 -8.65
CA LEU A 190 -23.48 13.80 -8.06
C LEU A 190 -23.70 15.31 -7.86
N TRP A 191 -22.65 16.08 -7.60
CA TRP A 191 -22.78 17.48 -7.17
C TRP A 191 -22.17 18.48 -8.16
N LEU A 192 -21.01 18.17 -8.75
CA LEU A 192 -20.29 19.14 -9.58
C LEU A 192 -20.75 19.10 -11.04
N LEU A 193 -20.85 17.92 -11.65
CA LEU A 193 -21.22 17.77 -13.06
C LEU A 193 -22.57 18.42 -13.42
N PRO A 194 -23.64 18.30 -12.61
CA PRO A 194 -24.94 18.90 -12.94
C PRO A 194 -24.91 20.43 -13.01
N LEU A 195 -23.92 21.08 -12.37
CA LEU A 195 -23.78 22.54 -12.36
C LEU A 195 -23.03 23.08 -13.58
N LEU A 196 -22.45 22.20 -14.40
CA LEU A 196 -21.53 22.58 -15.47
C LEU A 196 -22.12 22.37 -16.86
N PRO A 197 -21.71 23.16 -17.88
CA PRO A 197 -22.05 22.90 -19.27
C PRO A 197 -21.54 21.54 -19.75
N SER A 198 -22.25 20.93 -20.70
CA SER A 198 -21.94 19.58 -21.23
C SER A 198 -20.49 19.42 -21.74
N SER A 199 -19.91 20.47 -22.33
CA SER A 199 -18.51 20.46 -22.77
C SER A 199 -17.52 20.38 -21.60
N MET A 200 -17.79 21.09 -20.51
CA MET A 200 -16.96 21.05 -19.29
C MET A 200 -17.13 19.72 -18.55
N GLN A 201 -18.33 19.14 -18.57
CA GLN A 201 -18.57 17.81 -18.03
C GLN A 201 -17.70 16.75 -18.73
N ALA A 202 -17.64 16.76 -20.06
CA ALA A 202 -16.82 15.81 -20.83
C ALA A 202 -15.34 15.90 -20.44
N VAL A 203 -14.83 17.13 -20.32
CA VAL A 203 -13.45 17.39 -19.91
C VAL A 203 -13.19 16.87 -18.50
N LEU A 204 -14.05 17.17 -17.53
CA LEU A 204 -13.88 16.70 -16.15
C LEU A 204 -13.95 15.18 -16.02
N VAL A 205 -14.89 14.53 -16.71
CA VAL A 205 -14.98 13.07 -16.74
C VAL A 205 -13.70 12.47 -17.34
N SER A 206 -13.19 13.06 -18.43
CA SER A 206 -11.94 12.59 -19.04
C SER A 206 -10.74 12.74 -18.12
N ILE A 207 -10.61 13.86 -17.39
CA ILE A 207 -9.54 14.11 -16.41
C ILE A 207 -9.65 13.11 -15.26
N TYR A 208 -10.86 12.84 -14.77
CA TYR A 208 -11.09 11.86 -13.72
C TYR A 208 -10.68 10.45 -14.16
N LEU A 209 -11.16 9.99 -15.33
CA LEU A 209 -10.79 8.69 -15.88
C LEU A 209 -9.28 8.57 -16.13
N ALA A 210 -8.66 9.62 -16.66
CA ALA A 210 -7.21 9.72 -16.85
C ALA A 210 -6.45 9.56 -15.52
N SER A 211 -6.95 10.20 -14.45
CA SER A 211 -6.40 10.09 -13.10
C SER A 211 -6.55 8.68 -12.52
N VAL A 212 -7.70 8.03 -12.74
CA VAL A 212 -7.93 6.63 -12.34
C VAL A 212 -7.00 5.67 -13.10
N CYS A 213 -6.84 5.83 -14.40
CA CYS A 213 -5.92 5.01 -15.19
C CYS A 213 -4.46 5.19 -14.72
N LEU A 214 -4.04 6.43 -14.49
CA LEU A 214 -2.70 6.72 -13.96
C LEU A 214 -2.51 6.10 -12.57
N TYR A 215 -3.53 6.18 -11.72
CA TYR A 215 -3.52 5.52 -10.42
C TYR A 215 -3.37 4.01 -10.56
N MET A 216 -4.18 3.34 -11.39
CA MET A 216 -4.08 1.89 -11.58
C MET A 216 -2.70 1.46 -12.10
N LEU A 217 -2.15 2.18 -13.08
CA LEU A 217 -0.81 1.91 -13.62
C LEU A 217 0.29 2.05 -12.56
N THR A 218 0.23 3.12 -11.76
CA THR A 218 1.25 3.37 -10.72
C THR A 218 1.06 2.49 -9.48
N SER A 219 -0.18 2.14 -9.13
CA SER A 219 -0.53 1.24 -8.03
C SER A 219 -0.13 -0.20 -8.32
N HIS A 220 -0.27 -0.68 -9.57
CA HIS A 220 0.20 -2.00 -9.96
C HIS A 220 1.70 -2.16 -9.73
N LYS A 221 2.50 -1.19 -10.20
CA LYS A 221 3.94 -1.17 -9.99
C LYS A 221 4.33 -1.05 -8.51
N MET A 222 3.56 -0.30 -7.72
CA MET A 222 3.75 -0.25 -6.27
C MET A 222 3.49 -1.63 -5.62
N HIS A 223 2.43 -2.33 -6.04
CA HIS A 223 2.15 -3.69 -5.58
C HIS A 223 3.27 -4.65 -5.94
N GLU A 224 3.79 -4.61 -7.17
CA GLU A 224 4.96 -5.39 -7.57
C GLU A 224 6.14 -5.09 -6.65
N LEU A 225 6.49 -3.83 -6.41
CA LEU A 225 7.61 -3.48 -5.51
C LEU A 225 7.44 -3.99 -4.07
N LEU A 226 6.22 -4.04 -3.56
CA LEU A 226 5.94 -4.53 -2.21
C LEU A 226 6.03 -6.06 -2.09
N TYR A 227 5.86 -6.79 -3.20
CA TYR A 227 5.87 -8.25 -3.20
C TYR A 227 7.09 -8.87 -3.91
N GLU A 228 7.73 -8.16 -4.83
CA GLU A 228 8.99 -8.56 -5.51
C GLU A 228 10.20 -8.46 -4.60
N TYR A 229 10.16 -7.64 -3.53
CA TYR A 229 11.21 -7.61 -2.50
C TYR A 229 11.16 -8.81 -1.53
N ALA A 230 10.26 -9.77 -1.77
CA ALA A 230 10.28 -11.08 -1.13
C ALA A 230 10.70 -12.21 -2.10
N PRO A 231 11.81 -12.14 -2.85
CA PRO A 231 12.29 -13.28 -3.63
C PRO A 231 13.03 -14.22 -2.67
N GLY A 232 12.29 -14.93 -1.81
CA GLY A 232 12.91 -15.85 -0.85
C GLY A 232 12.09 -16.23 0.39
N ARG A 233 10.75 -16.09 0.37
CA ARG A 233 9.89 -16.79 1.33
C ARG A 233 9.33 -18.07 0.72
#